data_AF-A0A966YK89-F1
#
_entry.id   AF-A0A966YK89-F1
#
_cell.length_a   1.000
_cell.length_b   1.000
_cell.length_c   1.000
_cell.angle_alpha   90.00
_cell.angle_beta   90.00
_cell.angle_gamma   90.00
#
_symmetry.space_group_name_H-M   'P 1'
#
loop_
_entity.id
_entity.type
_entity.pdbx_description
1 polymer ?
#
loop_
_entity_poly.entity_id
_entity_poly.type
_entity_poly.pdbx_seq_one_letter_code
_entity_poly.pdbx_strand_id
1 'polypeptide(L)'
;SGATLIALHIDGDDSASRAAIAFVANVPATDVVEQRPGTTDHAWMEAVAEVRDLLEPFRGVPPEHDGVDSAAHALPAPGVPAPKAHAAQAAIMSAAQRETAIIFDGLAAHAGAALVSTADARAREWMLPATSSTDPAIREAQALLDIEPATHFGTNGGDATSLRAVLSLLDVVDPA
;
A
#
# COMPACT_ATOMS: atom_id res chain seq x y z
N SER A 1 -19.24 -22.55 -3.64
CA SER A 1 -17.88 -22.58 -4.23
C SER A 1 -17.47 -21.15 -4.46
N GLY A 2 -16.37 -20.70 -3.86
CA GLY A 2 -15.86 -19.32 -3.95
C GLY A 2 -14.35 -19.35 -4.14
N ALA A 3 -13.76 -18.23 -4.54
CA ALA A 3 -12.30 -18.14 -4.64
C ALA A 3 -11.66 -18.35 -3.26
N THR A 4 -10.67 -19.22 -3.18
CA THR A 4 -9.87 -19.49 -1.96
C THR A 4 -8.64 -18.58 -1.87
N LEU A 5 -8.28 -17.91 -2.97
CA LEU A 5 -7.21 -16.94 -3.10
C LEU A 5 -7.67 -15.79 -4.00
N ILE A 6 -7.39 -14.56 -3.57
CA ILE A 6 -7.56 -13.36 -4.40
C ILE A 6 -6.16 -12.85 -4.79
N ALA A 7 -5.95 -12.58 -6.08
CA ALA A 7 -4.74 -11.94 -6.58
C ALA A 7 -5.07 -10.49 -6.99
N LEU A 8 -4.43 -9.52 -6.36
CA LEU A 8 -4.72 -8.10 -6.55
C LEU A 8 -3.51 -7.37 -7.15
N HIS A 9 -3.74 -6.77 -8.32
CA HIS A 9 -2.85 -5.77 -8.90
C HIS A 9 -3.70 -4.62 -9.43
N ILE A 10 -3.25 -3.39 -9.18
CA ILE A 10 -3.84 -2.19 -9.77
C ILE A 10 -2.71 -1.45 -10.47
N ASP A 11 -2.79 -1.37 -11.80
CA ASP A 11 -1.75 -0.76 -12.62
C ASP A 11 -1.58 0.74 -12.32
N GLY A 12 -0.33 1.18 -12.43
CA GLY A 12 0.07 2.59 -12.49
C GLY A 12 0.85 3.09 -11.27
N ASP A 13 1.72 4.04 -11.57
CA ASP A 13 2.46 4.86 -10.60
C ASP A 13 1.70 6.18 -10.46
N ASP A 14 1.22 6.51 -9.26
CA ASP A 14 0.45 7.73 -9.03
C ASP A 14 0.78 8.40 -7.69
N SER A 15 0.85 9.73 -7.71
CA SER A 15 1.25 10.55 -6.58
C SER A 15 0.28 10.48 -5.40
N ALA A 16 -1.00 10.16 -5.64
CA ALA A 16 -1.98 9.99 -4.56
C ALA A 16 -1.74 8.72 -3.75
N SER A 17 -1.43 7.60 -4.40
CA SER A 17 -1.04 6.36 -3.71
C SER A 17 0.28 6.53 -2.94
N ARG A 18 1.27 7.25 -3.50
CA ARG A 18 2.51 7.61 -2.78
C ARG A 18 2.23 8.49 -1.57
N ALA A 19 1.38 9.50 -1.71
CA ALA A 19 0.98 10.39 -0.62
C ALA A 19 0.20 9.63 0.47
N ALA A 20 -0.67 8.68 0.12
CA ALA A 20 -1.36 7.83 1.09
C ALA A 20 -0.36 7.00 1.92
N ILE A 21 0.65 6.40 1.27
CA ILE A 21 1.71 5.69 1.99
C ILE A 21 2.51 6.63 2.87
N ALA A 22 2.96 7.78 2.35
CA ALA A 22 3.74 8.75 3.11
C ALA A 22 2.99 9.24 4.36
N PHE A 23 1.69 9.51 4.21
CA PHE A 23 0.82 9.90 5.32
C PHE A 23 0.73 8.80 6.37
N VAL A 24 0.43 7.57 5.97
CA VAL A 24 0.22 6.45 6.89
C VAL A 24 1.52 6.00 7.56
N ALA A 25 2.62 5.94 6.82
CA ALA A 25 3.95 5.57 7.34
C ALA A 25 4.63 6.74 8.08
N ASN A 26 4.05 7.95 8.05
CA ASN A 26 4.58 9.16 8.66
C ASN A 26 6.02 9.47 8.22
N VAL A 27 6.26 9.43 6.90
CA VAL A 27 7.55 9.72 6.26
C VAL A 27 7.43 10.93 5.34
N PRO A 28 8.51 11.69 5.11
CA PRO A 28 8.46 12.84 4.20
C PRO A 28 8.25 12.41 2.74
N ALA A 29 7.73 13.32 1.92
CA ALA A 29 7.47 13.09 0.49
C ALA A 29 8.73 12.65 -0.30
N THR A 30 9.92 13.05 0.14
CA THR A 30 11.20 12.65 -0.45
C THR A 30 11.47 11.15 -0.32
N ASP A 31 10.94 10.51 0.71
CA ASP A 31 11.23 9.12 1.04
C ASP A 31 10.32 8.14 0.29
N VAL A 32 9.31 8.66 -0.41
CA VAL A 32 8.38 7.88 -1.24
C VAL A 32 8.50 8.17 -2.73
N VAL A 33 9.48 8.98 -3.17
CA VAL A 33 9.69 9.31 -4.59
C VAL A 33 11.13 9.00 -5.00
N GLU A 34 11.30 8.04 -5.90
CA GLU A 34 12.62 7.65 -6.41
C GLU A 34 13.16 8.66 -7.44
N GLN A 35 14.41 9.10 -7.27
CA GLN A 35 15.15 9.74 -8.35
C GLN A 35 15.77 8.66 -9.26
N ARG A 36 14.98 8.18 -10.24
CA ARG A 36 15.45 7.16 -11.18
C ARG A 36 16.66 7.65 -12.00
N PRO A 37 17.58 6.76 -12.42
CA PRO A 37 18.65 7.12 -13.33
C PRO A 37 18.12 7.81 -14.59
N GLY A 38 18.66 9.00 -14.89
CA GLY A 38 18.20 9.83 -16.02
C GLY A 38 17.10 10.85 -15.68
N THR A 39 16.52 10.80 -14.48
CA THR A 39 15.62 11.86 -13.99
C THR A 39 16.44 13.07 -13.56
N THR A 40 16.14 14.24 -14.14
CA THR A 40 16.78 15.49 -13.71
C THR A 40 16.34 15.85 -12.30
N ASP A 41 17.18 16.57 -11.55
CA ASP A 41 16.83 17.04 -10.20
C ASP A 41 15.53 17.85 -10.21
N HIS A 42 15.30 18.64 -11.26
CA HIS A 42 14.07 19.41 -11.42
C HIS A 42 12.84 18.52 -11.57
N ALA A 43 12.87 17.51 -12.44
CA ALA A 43 11.75 16.59 -12.62
C ALA A 43 11.48 15.76 -11.36
N TRP A 44 12.53 15.36 -10.63
CA TRP A 44 12.37 14.70 -9.34
C TRP A 44 11.75 15.63 -8.29
N MET A 45 12.20 16.89 -8.21
CA MET A 45 11.63 17.89 -7.31
C MET A 45 10.16 18.18 -7.61
N GLU A 46 9.75 18.18 -8.89
CA GLU A 46 8.35 18.33 -9.28
C GLU A 46 7.49 17.15 -8.79
N ALA A 47 7.96 15.92 -8.95
CA ALA A 47 7.26 14.73 -8.44
C ALA A 47 7.14 14.72 -6.90
N VAL A 48 8.21 15.12 -6.20
CA VAL A 48 8.19 15.30 -4.74
C VAL A 48 7.20 16.40 -4.33
N ALA A 49 7.17 17.51 -5.07
CA ALA A 49 6.26 18.62 -4.81
C ALA A 49 4.79 18.18 -4.96
N GLU A 50 4.47 17.38 -5.97
CA GLU A 50 3.10 16.85 -6.15
C GLU A 50 2.63 16.04 -4.94
N VAL A 51 3.46 15.10 -4.46
CA VAL A 51 3.16 14.31 -3.25
C VAL A 51 3.04 15.21 -2.02
N ARG A 52 3.94 16.19 -1.88
CA ARG A 52 3.93 17.14 -0.76
C ARG A 52 2.66 17.99 -0.75
N ASP A 53 2.20 18.44 -1.92
CA ASP A 53 1.03 19.31 -2.05
C ASP A 53 -0.26 18.52 -1.75
N LEU A 54 -0.31 17.23 -2.10
CA LEU A 54 -1.39 16.33 -1.66
C LEU A 54 -1.42 16.11 -0.14
N LEU A 55 -0.27 16.20 0.52
CA LEU A 55 -0.13 16.08 1.97
C LEU A 55 -0.39 17.39 2.74
N GLU A 56 -0.40 18.53 2.04
CA GLU A 56 -0.53 19.86 2.66
C GLU A 56 -1.74 19.98 3.59
N PRO A 57 -2.95 19.52 3.22
CA PRO A 57 -4.14 19.65 4.06
C PRO A 57 -4.06 18.87 5.38
N PHE A 58 -3.15 17.91 5.46
CA PHE A 58 -3.00 17.00 6.60
C PHE A 58 -1.85 17.40 7.52
N ARG A 59 -1.12 18.46 7.19
CA ARG A 59 -0.06 19.01 8.06
C ARG A 59 -0.69 19.62 9.31
N GLY A 60 -0.33 19.11 10.48
CA GLY A 60 -0.77 19.64 11.76
C GLY A 60 -2.03 19.00 12.34
N VAL A 61 -2.56 17.93 11.75
CA VAL A 61 -3.45 17.00 12.46
C VAL A 61 -2.56 16.22 13.44
N PRO A 62 -2.62 16.43 14.76
CA PRO A 62 -1.85 15.64 15.71
C PRO A 62 -2.34 14.19 15.62
N PRO A 63 -1.46 13.17 15.69
CA PRO A 63 -1.91 11.84 16.02
C PRO A 63 -2.54 11.93 17.41
N GLU A 64 -3.84 11.70 17.52
CA GLU A 64 -4.55 11.81 18.81
C GLU A 64 -3.86 10.89 19.82
N HIS A 65 -3.21 11.49 20.83
CA HIS A 65 -2.81 10.82 22.06
C HIS A 65 -3.93 11.02 23.07
N ASP A 66 -4.64 9.93 23.36
CA ASP A 66 -5.43 9.64 24.56
C ASP A 66 -6.11 10.83 25.26
N GLY A 67 -7.39 11.05 24.93
CA GLY A 67 -8.31 11.88 25.68
C GLY A 67 -9.69 11.24 25.73
N VAL A 68 -10.05 10.67 26.88
CA VAL A 68 -11.38 10.17 27.20
C VAL A 68 -12.42 11.28 26.96
N ASP A 69 -13.56 10.92 26.35
CA ASP A 69 -14.73 11.74 25.94
C ASP A 69 -14.67 12.44 24.56
N SER A 70 -14.86 11.67 23.49
CA SER A 70 -15.57 12.14 22.28
C SER A 70 -16.12 10.98 21.42
N ALA A 71 -17.02 10.18 21.99
CA ALA A 71 -17.79 9.17 21.25
C ALA A 71 -18.83 9.76 20.27
N ALA A 72 -18.73 11.05 19.90
CA ALA A 72 -19.71 11.75 19.07
C ALA A 72 -19.14 12.36 17.77
N HIS A 73 -17.82 12.31 17.51
CA HIS A 73 -17.24 12.86 16.27
C HIS A 73 -16.08 12.06 15.64
N ALA A 74 -15.90 10.79 16.00
CA ALA A 74 -14.97 9.90 15.30
C ALA A 74 -15.50 9.46 13.92
N LEU A 75 -15.75 10.42 13.03
CA LEU A 75 -15.56 10.15 11.61
C LEU A 75 -14.05 10.12 11.40
N PRO A 76 -13.45 9.05 10.85
CA PRO A 76 -12.03 9.07 10.53
C PRO A 76 -11.80 10.31 9.66
N ALA A 77 -10.86 11.17 10.06
CA ALA A 77 -10.43 12.28 9.22
C ALA A 77 -10.19 11.70 7.82
N PRO A 78 -10.80 12.27 6.76
CA PRO A 78 -10.69 11.68 5.43
C PRO A 78 -9.20 11.61 5.11
N GLY A 79 -8.66 10.40 4.97
CA GLY A 79 -7.26 10.22 4.59
C GLY A 79 -6.98 10.88 3.24
N VAL A 80 -5.72 10.85 2.82
CA VAL A 80 -5.31 11.36 1.50
C VAL A 80 -6.23 10.80 0.40
N PRO A 81 -6.87 11.65 -0.43
CA PRO A 81 -7.74 11.19 -1.51
C PRO A 81 -6.97 10.37 -2.57
N ALA A 82 -6.93 9.05 -2.40
CA ALA A 82 -6.22 8.12 -3.27
C ALA A 82 -7.19 7.04 -3.79
N PRO A 83 -7.94 7.29 -4.88
CA PRO A 83 -9.03 6.41 -5.33
C PRO A 83 -8.59 4.95 -5.59
N LYS A 84 -7.40 4.76 -6.18
CA LYS A 84 -6.85 3.42 -6.42
C LYS A 84 -6.47 2.71 -5.12
N ALA A 85 -5.85 3.43 -4.19
CA ALA A 85 -5.52 2.89 -2.86
C ALA A 85 -6.80 2.53 -2.08
N HIS A 86 -7.84 3.37 -2.13
CA HIS A 86 -9.13 3.07 -1.49
C HIS A 86 -9.86 1.88 -2.13
N ALA A 87 -9.75 1.72 -3.46
CA ALA A 87 -10.28 0.53 -4.13
C ALA A 87 -9.54 -0.74 -3.68
N ALA A 88 -8.21 -0.69 -3.58
CA ALA A 88 -7.41 -1.79 -3.03
C ALA A 88 -7.75 -2.07 -1.56
N GLN A 89 -7.89 -1.03 -0.73
CA GLN A 89 -8.29 -1.14 0.66
C GLN A 89 -9.63 -1.88 0.79
N ALA A 90 -10.63 -1.50 0.00
CA ALA A 90 -11.94 -2.14 0.00
C ALA A 90 -11.86 -3.62 -0.42
N ALA A 91 -11.05 -3.94 -1.44
CA ALA A 91 -10.83 -5.32 -1.88
C ALA A 91 -10.17 -6.17 -0.79
N ILE A 92 -9.14 -5.64 -0.12
CA ILE A 92 -8.41 -6.31 0.97
C ILE A 92 -9.29 -6.50 2.20
N MET A 93 -10.03 -5.47 2.62
CA MET A 93 -11.01 -5.59 3.72
C MET A 93 -12.06 -6.64 3.42
N SER A 94 -12.57 -6.67 2.19
CA SER A 94 -13.56 -7.67 1.79
C SER A 94 -12.97 -9.08 1.78
N ALA A 95 -11.70 -9.25 1.38
CA ALA A 95 -10.99 -10.53 1.48
C ALA A 95 -10.86 -11.00 2.93
N ALA A 96 -10.41 -10.11 3.83
CA ALA A 96 -10.26 -10.40 5.26
C ALA A 96 -11.60 -10.76 5.93
N GLN A 97 -12.69 -10.02 5.65
CA GLN A 97 -14.03 -10.32 6.16
C GLN A 97 -14.57 -11.69 5.72
N ARG A 98 -14.06 -12.21 4.61
CA ARG A 98 -14.41 -13.53 4.06
C ARG A 98 -13.38 -14.60 4.41
N GLU A 99 -12.42 -14.28 5.27
CA GLU A 99 -11.35 -15.19 5.66
C GLU A 99 -10.66 -15.80 4.43
N THR A 100 -10.41 -14.96 3.42
CA THR A 100 -9.84 -15.36 2.14
C THR A 100 -8.48 -14.69 1.98
N ALA A 101 -7.44 -15.49 1.74
CA ALA A 101 -6.10 -14.97 1.50
C ALA A 101 -6.07 -14.05 0.27
N ILE A 102 -5.36 -12.93 0.38
CA ILE A 102 -5.12 -11.99 -0.71
C ILE A 102 -3.63 -11.78 -0.91
N ILE A 103 -3.15 -12.17 -2.10
CA ILE A 103 -1.80 -11.87 -2.56
C ILE A 103 -1.84 -10.63 -3.45
N PHE A 104 -0.90 -9.70 -3.25
CA PHE A 104 -0.95 -8.42 -3.97
C PHE A 104 0.42 -7.90 -4.39
N ASP A 105 0.41 -7.07 -5.43
CA ASP A 105 1.58 -6.37 -5.96
C ASP A 105 1.20 -4.99 -6.50
N GLY A 106 2.18 -4.09 -6.58
CA GLY A 106 2.05 -2.74 -7.11
C GLY A 106 1.69 -1.68 -6.07
N LEU A 107 1.94 -0.43 -6.45
CA LEU A 107 1.92 0.73 -5.56
C LEU A 107 0.55 0.93 -4.89
N ALA A 108 -0.53 0.98 -5.69
CA ALA A 108 -1.88 1.20 -5.17
C ALA A 108 -2.35 0.07 -4.25
N ALA A 109 -1.96 -1.18 -4.54
CA ALA A 109 -2.30 -2.31 -3.69
C ALA A 109 -1.60 -2.23 -2.32
N HIS A 110 -0.30 -1.87 -2.31
CA HIS A 110 0.45 -1.64 -1.06
C HIS A 110 -0.08 -0.43 -0.27
N ALA A 111 -0.47 0.65 -0.95
CA ALA A 111 -1.14 1.79 -0.31
C ALA A 111 -2.46 1.37 0.35
N GLY A 112 -3.28 0.56 -0.36
CA GLY A 112 -4.51 0.00 0.20
C GLY A 112 -4.25 -0.90 1.41
N ALA A 113 -3.24 -1.76 1.37
CA ALA A 113 -2.85 -2.61 2.49
C ALA A 113 -2.39 -1.80 3.72
N ALA A 114 -1.61 -0.74 3.49
CA ALA A 114 -1.18 0.19 4.55
C ALA A 114 -2.40 0.88 5.22
N LEU A 115 -3.36 1.35 4.42
CA LEU A 115 -4.61 1.94 4.91
C LEU A 115 -5.47 0.94 5.70
N VAL A 116 -5.52 -0.34 5.27
CA VAL A 116 -6.20 -1.37 6.06
C VAL A 116 -5.50 -1.57 7.40
N SER A 117 -4.18 -1.60 7.40
CA SER A 117 -3.38 -1.90 8.60
C SER A 117 -3.46 -0.87 9.71
N THR A 118 -3.95 0.34 9.42
CA THR A 118 -4.30 1.34 10.45
C THR A 118 -5.74 1.22 10.93
N ALA A 119 -6.64 0.65 10.12
CA ALA A 119 -8.06 0.49 10.44
C ALA A 119 -8.37 -0.84 11.15
N ASP A 120 -7.71 -1.92 10.74
CA ASP A 120 -7.90 -3.27 11.29
C ASP A 120 -6.59 -4.08 11.20
N ALA A 121 -5.89 -4.19 12.34
CA ALA A 121 -4.65 -4.95 12.43
C ALA A 121 -4.83 -6.46 12.18
N ARG A 122 -6.03 -7.01 12.40
CA ARG A 122 -6.28 -8.46 12.19
C ARG A 122 -6.32 -8.81 10.72
N ALA A 123 -6.76 -7.89 9.86
CA ALA A 123 -6.80 -8.10 8.42
C ALA A 123 -5.43 -8.46 7.81
N ARG A 124 -4.32 -8.13 8.49
CA ARG A 124 -2.96 -8.52 8.10
C ARG A 124 -2.77 -10.03 8.00
N GLU A 125 -3.51 -10.84 8.76
CA GLU A 125 -3.42 -12.31 8.70
C GLU A 125 -3.83 -12.88 7.34
N TRP A 126 -4.60 -12.10 6.55
CA TRP A 126 -5.08 -12.48 5.23
C TRP A 126 -4.24 -11.90 4.09
N MET A 127 -3.22 -11.09 4.40
CA MET A 127 -2.44 -10.33 3.43
C MET A 127 -1.11 -11.01 3.12
N LEU A 128 -0.75 -11.05 1.84
CA LEU A 128 0.58 -11.48 1.40
C LEU A 128 1.12 -10.57 0.29
N PRO A 129 2.15 -9.75 0.54
CA PRO A 129 2.88 -9.09 -0.52
C PRO A 129 3.55 -10.13 -1.42
N ALA A 130 3.40 -10.00 -2.74
CA ALA A 130 3.96 -11.00 -3.67
C ALA A 130 5.50 -11.00 -3.66
N THR A 131 6.13 -9.83 -3.54
CA THR A 131 7.59 -9.70 -3.47
C THR A 131 8.02 -8.49 -2.66
N SER A 132 9.24 -8.49 -2.13
CA SER A 132 9.92 -7.26 -1.73
C SER A 132 10.13 -6.35 -2.94
N SER A 133 9.92 -5.04 -2.77
CA SER A 133 10.06 -4.06 -3.84
C SER A 133 11.30 -3.17 -3.69
N THR A 134 11.84 -2.69 -4.80
CA THR A 134 12.84 -1.60 -4.81
C THR A 134 12.21 -0.21 -4.81
N ASP A 135 10.92 -0.09 -5.14
CA ASP A 135 10.22 1.20 -5.12
C ASP A 135 10.17 1.74 -3.68
N PRO A 136 10.62 2.98 -3.44
CA PRO A 136 10.72 3.53 -2.09
C PRO A 136 9.39 3.57 -1.34
N ALA A 137 8.29 3.94 -2.00
CA ALA A 137 6.98 3.97 -1.36
C ALA A 137 6.53 2.56 -0.96
N ILE A 138 6.71 1.57 -1.85
CA ILE A 138 6.35 0.20 -1.53
C ILE A 138 7.18 -0.35 -0.36
N ARG A 139 8.47 0.01 -0.27
CA ARG A 139 9.32 -0.37 0.89
C ARG A 139 8.79 0.19 2.20
N GLU A 140 8.41 1.46 2.24
CA GLU A 140 7.82 2.07 3.45
C GLU A 140 6.49 1.41 3.83
N ALA A 141 5.64 1.09 2.85
CA ALA A 141 4.42 0.34 3.10
C ALA A 141 4.71 -1.06 3.65
N GLN A 142 5.66 -1.81 3.08
CA GLN A 142 6.04 -3.14 3.56
C GLN A 142 6.63 -3.10 4.98
N ALA A 143 7.46 -2.10 5.28
CA ALA A 143 8.01 -1.90 6.62
C ALA A 143 6.91 -1.61 7.66
N LEU A 144 5.89 -0.83 7.31
CA LEU A 144 4.73 -0.57 8.16
C LEU A 144 3.86 -1.84 8.37
N LEU A 145 3.66 -2.62 7.31
CA LEU A 145 2.84 -3.83 7.36
C LEU A 145 3.45 -4.89 8.28
N ASP A 146 4.79 -4.98 8.31
CA ASP A 146 5.55 -6.01 9.02
C ASP A 146 5.12 -7.42 8.60
N ILE A 147 4.97 -7.61 7.28
CA ILE A 147 4.63 -8.89 6.65
C ILE A 147 5.79 -9.28 5.73
N GLU A 148 6.33 -10.47 5.94
CA GLU A 148 7.35 -11.04 5.06
C GLU A 148 6.74 -11.32 3.67
N PRO A 149 7.26 -10.72 2.59
CA PRO A 149 6.78 -10.99 1.25
C PRO A 149 7.00 -12.45 0.84
N ALA A 150 6.18 -12.96 -0.09
CA ALA A 150 6.32 -14.35 -0.56
C ALA A 150 7.66 -14.62 -1.27
N THR A 151 8.26 -13.59 -1.87
CA THR A 151 9.51 -13.68 -2.66
C THR A 151 10.36 -12.40 -2.58
N HIS A 152 11.60 -12.47 -3.09
CA HIS A 152 12.52 -11.33 -3.13
C HIS A 152 13.14 -11.15 -4.51
N PHE A 153 12.32 -10.86 -5.51
CA PHE A 153 12.80 -10.70 -6.89
C PHE A 153 13.41 -9.33 -7.18
N GLY A 154 13.33 -8.38 -6.25
CA GLY A 154 13.90 -7.03 -6.41
C GLY A 154 13.22 -6.22 -7.53
N THR A 155 11.92 -6.45 -7.76
CA THR A 155 11.14 -5.70 -8.76
C THR A 155 10.63 -4.38 -8.19
N ASN A 156 10.20 -3.44 -9.03
CA ASN A 156 9.58 -2.18 -8.60
C ASN A 156 8.03 -2.26 -8.50
N GLY A 157 7.42 -3.43 -8.75
CA GLY A 157 5.97 -3.67 -8.64
C GLY A 157 5.12 -3.12 -9.79
N GLY A 158 5.70 -2.78 -10.95
CA GLY A 158 5.00 -2.01 -11.99
C GLY A 158 4.06 -2.75 -12.96
N ASP A 159 4.16 -4.08 -13.11
CA ASP A 159 3.53 -4.81 -14.24
C ASP A 159 2.94 -6.19 -13.89
N ALA A 160 2.64 -6.40 -12.60
CA ALA A 160 2.17 -7.67 -12.01
C ALA A 160 3.11 -8.88 -12.21
N THR A 161 4.36 -8.68 -12.66
CA THR A 161 5.28 -9.80 -12.91
C THR A 161 5.50 -10.65 -11.67
N SER A 162 5.68 -10.03 -10.52
CA SER A 162 5.94 -10.73 -9.26
C SER A 162 4.72 -11.50 -8.78
N LEU A 163 3.53 -10.91 -8.94
CA LEU A 163 2.27 -11.59 -8.66
C LEU A 163 2.11 -12.85 -9.53
N ARG A 164 2.37 -12.74 -10.84
CA ARG A 164 2.31 -13.89 -11.77
C ARG A 164 3.32 -14.97 -11.40
N ALA A 165 4.54 -14.59 -11.04
CA ALA A 165 5.58 -15.52 -10.64
C ALA A 165 5.18 -16.32 -9.39
N VAL A 166 4.62 -15.66 -8.36
CA VAL A 166 4.17 -16.36 -7.14
C VAL A 166 3.00 -17.28 -7.43
N LEU A 167 2.01 -16.85 -8.24
CA LEU A 167 0.90 -17.72 -8.62
C LEU A 167 1.39 -18.97 -9.37
N SER A 168 2.39 -18.83 -10.25
CA SER A 168 3.03 -19.99 -10.90
C SER A 168 3.73 -20.92 -9.91
N LEU A 169 4.32 -20.41 -8.82
CA LEU A 169 4.94 -21.24 -7.78
C LEU A 169 3.89 -22.00 -6.97
N LEU A 170 2.74 -21.39 -6.67
CA LEU A 170 1.64 -22.05 -5.95
C LEU A 170 1.05 -23.21 -6.76
N ASP A 171 0.89 -23.02 -8.07
CA ASP A 171 0.42 -24.07 -9.00
C ASP A 171 1.38 -25.28 -9.05
N VAL A 172 2.69 -25.05 -8.87
CA VAL A 172 3.69 -26.13 -8.81
C VAL A 172 3.62 -26.91 -7.48
N VAL A 173 3.24 -26.25 -6.38
CA VAL A 173 3.21 -26.85 -5.03
C VAL A 173 1.90 -27.58 -4.74
N ASP A 174 0.85 -27.33 -5.53
CA ASP A 174 -0.41 -28.09 -5.52
C ASP A 174 -0.50 -29.06 -6.72
N PRO A 175 0.38 -30.09 -6.83
CA PRO A 175 0.17 -31.13 -7.82
C PRO A 175 -1.05 -31.94 -7.39
N ALA A 176 -2.06 -31.95 -8.27
CA ALA A 176 -3.27 -32.75 -8.14
C ALA A 176 -3.04 -34.21 -7.69
#